data_AF-A0A1F6CC64-F1
#
_entry.id   AF-A0A1F6CC64-F1
#
_cell.length_a   1.000
_cell.length_b   1.000
_cell.length_c   1.000
_cell.angle_alpha   90.00
_cell.angle_beta   90.00
_cell.angle_gamma   90.00
#
_symmetry.space_group_name_H-M   'P 1'
#
loop_
_entity.id
_entity.type
_entity.pdbx_description
1 polymer ?
#
loop_
_entity_poly.entity_id
_entity_poly.type
_entity_poly.pdbx_seq_one_letter_code
_entity_poly.pdbx_strand_id
1 'polypeptide(L)'
;MSILWERGSASVEEIRERLTGAPSASTVRTLLAIMADRGLVADDGKGYARRYHARLNRAEAQGPALRRMIDTLFAGSAEALVLRLVDEGEVDLEQLQRLQARLRGGEAKSRTEL
;
A
#
# COMPACT_ATOMS: atom_id res chain seq x y z
N MET A 1 -0.88 -6.69 -4.38
CA MET A 1 -1.71 -5.94 -3.40
C MET A 1 -2.67 -4.96 -4.09
N SER A 2 -2.23 -4.12 -5.03
CA SER A 2 -3.11 -3.16 -5.74
C SER A 2 -4.41 -3.78 -6.25
N ILE A 3 -4.32 -4.89 -6.98
CA ILE A 3 -5.48 -5.63 -7.52
C ILE A 3 -6.47 -6.04 -6.40
N LEU A 4 -5.96 -6.50 -5.25
CA LEU A 4 -6.79 -6.91 -4.12
C LEU A 4 -7.44 -5.73 -3.40
N TRP A 5 -6.75 -4.60 -3.29
CA TRP A 5 -7.33 -3.37 -2.72
C TRP A 5 -8.40 -2.77 -3.63
N GLU A 6 -8.22 -2.84 -4.95
CA GLU A 6 -9.20 -2.34 -5.92
C GLU A 6 -10.46 -3.21 -6.00
N ARG A 7 -10.30 -4.54 -5.93
CA ARG A 7 -11.40 -5.50 -6.14
C ARG A 7 -12.04 -6.00 -4.86
N GLY A 8 -11.42 -5.77 -3.71
CA GLY A 8 -11.79 -6.38 -2.43
C GLY A 8 -11.41 -7.87 -2.36
N SER A 9 -11.79 -8.67 -3.36
CA SER A 9 -11.35 -10.07 -3.52
C SER A 9 -11.09 -10.45 -4.97
N ALA A 10 -10.12 -11.33 -5.22
CA ALA A 10 -9.80 -11.83 -6.56
C ALA A 10 -9.34 -13.30 -6.57
N SER A 11 -9.63 -14.01 -7.67
CA SER A 11 -9.10 -15.36 -7.92
C SER A 11 -7.66 -15.31 -8.47
N VAL A 12 -6.97 -16.46 -8.49
CA VAL A 12 -5.62 -16.57 -9.09
C VAL A 12 -5.62 -16.13 -10.56
N GLU A 13 -6.67 -16.49 -11.30
CA GLU A 13 -6.82 -16.18 -12.72
C GLU A 13 -7.03 -14.69 -12.94
N GLU A 14 -7.95 -14.07 -12.17
CA GLU A 14 -8.23 -12.63 -12.23
C GLU A 14 -6.98 -11.79 -11.85
N ILE A 15 -6.16 -12.29 -10.93
CA ILE A 15 -4.88 -11.66 -10.57
C ILE A 15 -3.89 -11.82 -11.71
N ARG A 16 -3.74 -13.03 -12.27
CA ARG A 16 -2.78 -13.32 -13.34
C ARG A 16 -3.03 -12.45 -14.57
N GLU A 17 -4.28 -12.31 -15.00
CA GLU A 17 -4.66 -11.52 -16.17
C GLU A 17 -4.30 -10.02 -16.06
N ARG A 18 -4.13 -9.52 -14.83
CA ARG A 18 -3.82 -8.11 -14.54
C ARG A 18 -2.33 -7.88 -14.26
N LEU A 19 -1.54 -8.94 -14.11
CA LEU A 19 -0.10 -8.82 -13.89
C LEU A 19 0.62 -8.67 -15.22
N THR A 20 1.53 -7.71 -15.28
CA THR A 20 2.47 -7.57 -16.40
C THR A 20 3.42 -8.77 -16.43
N GLY A 21 3.85 -9.18 -17.63
CA GLY A 21 4.77 -10.31 -17.81
C GLY A 21 4.12 -11.71 -17.80
N ALA A 22 2.78 -11.81 -17.71
CA ALA A 22 2.01 -13.04 -17.83
C ALA A 22 2.59 -14.24 -17.03
N PRO A 23 2.77 -14.10 -15.70
CA PRO A 23 3.33 -15.16 -14.87
C PRO A 23 2.43 -16.39 -14.88
N SER A 24 2.99 -17.59 -14.68
CA SER A 24 2.18 -18.81 -14.59
C SER A 24 1.22 -18.78 -13.37
N ALA A 25 0.11 -19.52 -13.45
CA ALA A 25 -0.83 -19.63 -12.33
C ALA A 25 -0.17 -20.20 -11.05
N SER A 26 0.82 -21.09 -11.18
CA SER A 26 1.58 -21.61 -10.04
C SER A 26 2.45 -20.53 -9.41
N THR A 27 3.12 -19.68 -10.21
CA THR A 27 3.87 -18.52 -9.70
C THR A 27 2.98 -17.60 -8.88
N VAL A 28 1.78 -17.27 -9.38
CA VAL A 28 0.82 -16.42 -8.66
C VAL A 28 0.39 -17.07 -7.35
N ARG A 29 0.10 -18.38 -7.33
CA ARG A 29 -0.22 -19.12 -6.08
C ARG A 29 0.93 -19.08 -5.08
N THR A 30 2.17 -19.28 -5.53
CA THR A 30 3.35 -19.22 -4.64
C THR A 30 3.49 -17.84 -4.00
N LEU A 31 3.34 -16.77 -4.79
CA LEU A 31 3.39 -15.41 -4.26
C LEU A 31 2.27 -15.14 -3.27
N LEU A 32 1.04 -15.58 -3.57
CA LEU A 32 -0.10 -15.45 -2.65
C LEU A 32 0.10 -16.24 -1.35
N ALA A 33 0.70 -17.43 -1.42
CA ALA A 33 1.04 -18.22 -0.23
C ALA A 33 2.09 -17.50 0.64
N ILE A 34 3.16 -16.97 0.04
CA ILE A 34 4.16 -16.15 0.76
C ILE A 34 3.51 -14.93 1.42
N MET A 35 2.59 -14.27 0.72
CA MET A 35 1.87 -13.12 1.26
C MET A 35 0.91 -13.51 2.39
N ALA A 36 0.27 -14.68 2.31
CA ALA A 36 -0.60 -15.20 3.35
C ALA A 36 0.18 -15.58 4.62
N ASP A 37 1.32 -16.24 4.46
CA ASP A 37 2.26 -16.56 5.54
C ASP A 37 2.73 -15.30 6.29
N ARG A 38 2.97 -14.22 5.53
CA ARG A 38 3.30 -12.89 6.08
C ARG A 38 2.10 -12.13 6.63
N GLY A 39 0.90 -12.71 6.64
CA GLY A 39 -0.31 -12.07 7.15
C GLY A 39 -0.86 -10.92 6.31
N LEU A 40 -0.42 -10.78 5.04
CA LEU A 40 -0.82 -9.68 4.16
C LEU A 40 -2.13 -9.98 3.40
N VAL A 41 -2.40 -11.25 3.14
CA VAL A 41 -3.53 -11.75 2.34
C VAL A 41 -4.18 -12.91 3.08
N ALA A 42 -5.49 -13.06 2.91
CA ALA A 42 -6.24 -14.23 3.34
C ALA A 42 -7.04 -14.79 2.17
N ASP A 43 -7.41 -16.06 2.27
CA ASP A 43 -8.38 -16.67 1.37
C ASP A 43 -9.69 -16.99 2.08
N ASP A 44 -10.74 -17.25 1.30
CA ASP A 44 -12.08 -17.61 1.79
C ASP A 44 -12.17 -19.04 2.36
N GLY A 45 -11.08 -19.79 2.38
CA GLY A 45 -10.94 -21.09 3.04
C GLY A 45 -11.68 -22.25 2.39
N LYS A 46 -12.70 -22.01 1.55
CA LYS A 46 -13.60 -23.06 1.03
C LYS A 46 -14.10 -22.79 -0.38
N GLY A 47 -13.71 -23.66 -1.32
CA GLY A 47 -14.29 -23.75 -2.67
C GLY A 47 -13.28 -24.14 -3.74
N TYR A 48 -13.79 -24.64 -4.87
CA TYR A 48 -12.99 -24.91 -6.08
C TYR A 48 -12.43 -23.61 -6.69
N ALA A 49 -13.07 -22.48 -6.40
CA ALA A 49 -12.70 -21.14 -6.85
C ALA A 49 -12.22 -20.26 -5.68
N ARG A 50 -11.14 -20.68 -5.00
CA ARG A 50 -10.55 -19.93 -3.89
C ARG A 50 -10.31 -18.46 -4.27
N ARG A 51 -10.88 -17.53 -3.51
CA ARG A 51 -10.67 -16.09 -3.69
C ARG A 51 -9.77 -15.55 -2.57
N TYR A 52 -8.91 -14.61 -2.94
CA TYR A 52 -7.96 -13.96 -2.05
C TYR A 52 -8.40 -12.52 -1.79
N HIS A 53 -8.18 -12.02 -0.58
CA HIS A 53 -8.44 -10.64 -0.19
C HIS A 53 -7.30 -10.10 0.67
N ALA A 54 -7.09 -8.79 0.66
CA ALA A 54 -6.08 -8.14 1.50
C ALA A 54 -6.54 -8.17 2.97
N ARG A 55 -5.64 -8.57 3.88
CA ARG A 55 -5.91 -8.50 5.34
C ARG A 55 -5.67 -7.11 5.92
N LEU A 56 -4.79 -6.35 5.27
CA LEU A 56 -4.45 -4.99 5.64
C LEU A 56 -5.01 -4.02 4.61
N ASN A 57 -5.62 -2.95 5.09
CA ASN A 57 -5.94 -1.82 4.24
C ASN A 57 -4.66 -1.13 3.77
N ARG A 58 -4.78 -0.26 2.76
CA ARG A 58 -3.62 0.37 2.12
C ARG A 58 -2.79 1.19 3.12
N ALA A 59 -3.42 1.89 4.06
CA ALA A 59 -2.73 2.70 5.07
C ALA A 59 -1.95 1.82 6.07
N GLU A 60 -2.56 0.72 6.53
CA GLU A 60 -1.93 -0.26 7.45
C GLU A 60 -0.72 -0.95 6.82
N ALA A 61 -0.74 -1.19 5.51
CA ALA A 61 0.40 -1.77 4.79
C ALA A 61 1.48 -0.73 4.46
N GLN A 62 1.09 0.50 4.12
CA GLN A 62 2.01 1.57 3.73
C GLN A 62 2.83 2.10 4.91
N GLY A 63 2.22 2.26 6.08
CA GLY A 63 2.89 2.83 7.26
C GLY A 63 4.20 2.12 7.64
N PRO A 64 4.19 0.80 7.91
CA PRO A 64 5.39 0.05 8.27
C PRO A 64 6.43 -0.03 7.15
N ALA A 65 5.98 -0.08 5.88
CA ALA A 65 6.89 -0.11 4.74
C ALA A 65 7.60 1.24 4.56
N LEU A 66 6.85 2.35 4.64
CA LEU A 66 7.38 3.71 4.58
C LEU A 66 8.31 3.98 5.77
N ARG A 67 7.93 3.55 6.98
CA ARG A 67 8.76 3.67 8.19
C ARG A 67 10.10 2.99 7.99
N ARG A 68 10.10 1.72 7.55
CA ARG A 68 11.34 0.99 7.24
C ARG A 68 12.18 1.72 6.19
N MET A 69 11.57 2.25 5.14
CA MET A 69 12.31 2.99 4.11
C MET A 69 12.97 4.26 4.66
N ILE A 70 12.26 5.03 5.51
CA ILE A 70 12.81 6.20 6.19
C ILE A 70 13.99 5.80 7.08
N ASP A 71 13.82 4.73 7.87
CA ASP A 71 14.85 4.27 8.81
C ASP A 71 16.08 3.71 8.06
N THR A 72 15.90 2.97 6.96
CA THR A 72 17.01 2.30 6.25
C THR A 72 17.69 3.15 5.19
N LEU A 73 16.96 4.02 4.47
CA LEU A 73 17.49 4.80 3.35
C LEU A 73 17.73 6.27 3.68
N PHE A 74 17.01 6.80 4.68
CA PHE A 74 17.06 8.21 5.05
C PHE A 74 17.50 8.41 6.49
N ALA A 75 18.13 7.40 7.10
CA ALA A 75 18.66 7.43 8.47
C ALA A 75 17.63 7.93 9.52
N GLY A 76 16.36 7.58 9.33
CA GLY A 76 15.27 7.99 10.22
C GLY A 76 14.69 9.39 9.94
N SER A 77 15.21 10.12 8.96
CA SER A 77 14.77 11.49 8.65
C SER A 77 13.66 11.51 7.59
N ALA A 78 12.43 11.76 8.06
CA ALA A 78 11.31 12.05 7.16
C ALA A 78 11.50 13.35 6.37
N GLU A 79 12.20 14.33 6.95
CA GLU A 79 12.54 15.59 6.28
C GLU A 79 13.46 15.37 5.09
N ALA A 80 14.47 14.49 5.23
CA ALA A 80 15.37 14.14 4.14
C ALA A 80 14.63 13.47 2.97
N LEU A 81 13.62 12.64 3.25
CA LEU A 81 12.76 12.07 2.22
C LEU A 81 11.96 13.17 1.48
N VAL A 82 11.38 14.13 2.20
CA VAL A 82 10.62 15.23 1.58
C VAL A 82 11.53 16.10 0.72
N LEU A 83 12.71 16.46 1.21
CA LEU A 83 13.70 17.21 0.43
C LEU A 83 14.10 16.46 -0.84
N ARG A 84 14.32 15.15 -0.75
CA ARG A 84 14.67 14.33 -1.92
C ARG A 84 13.56 14.32 -2.97
N LEU A 85 12.29 14.25 -2.57
CA LEU A 85 11.16 14.32 -3.49
C LEU A 85 11.05 15.68 -4.19
N VAL A 86 11.41 16.77 -3.50
CA VAL A 86 11.47 18.11 -4.10
C VAL A 86 12.62 18.20 -5.10
N ASP A 87 13.81 17.70 -4.72
CA ASP A 87 15.00 17.69 -5.59
C ASP A 87 14.78 16.86 -6.87
N GLU A 88 14.01 15.78 -6.78
CA GLU A 88 13.65 14.93 -7.93
C GLU A 88 12.48 15.51 -8.76
N GLY A 89 11.83 16.59 -8.30
CA GLY A 89 10.70 17.20 -8.99
C GLY A 89 9.38 16.41 -8.88
N GLU A 90 9.35 15.39 -8.02
CA GLU A 90 8.14 14.61 -7.71
C GLU A 90 7.14 15.43 -6.88
N VAL A 91 7.63 16.44 -6.15
CA VAL A 91 6.81 17.39 -5.39
C VAL A 91 7.26 18.83 -5.62
N ASP A 92 6.34 19.70 -6.05
CA ASP A 92 6.58 21.13 -6.18
C ASP A 92 6.15 21.96 -4.95
N LEU A 93 6.56 23.23 -4.91
CA LEU A 93 6.24 24.14 -3.81
C LEU A 93 4.73 24.40 -3.66
N GLU A 94 3.96 24.43 -4.74
CA GLU A 94 2.51 24.60 -4.65
C GLU A 94 1.85 23.36 -4.02
N GLN A 95 2.29 22.16 -4.40
CA GLN A 95 1.84 20.90 -3.84
C GLN A 95 2.14 20.83 -2.35
N LEU A 96 3.33 21.26 -1.92
CA LEU A 96 3.67 21.37 -0.50
C LEU A 96 2.76 22.37 0.24
N GLN A 97 2.49 23.54 -0.35
CA GLN A 97 1.57 24.52 0.24
C GLN A 97 0.14 23.98 0.33
N ARG A 98 -0.34 23.27 -0.70
CA ARG A 98 -1.65 22.59 -0.67
C ARG A 98 -1.72 21.53 0.41
N LEU A 99 -0.66 20.74 0.60
CA LEU A 99 -0.55 19.76 1.67
C LEU A 99 -0.55 20.43 3.05
N GLN A 100 0.22 21.51 3.23
CA GLN A 100 0.24 22.29 4.46
C GLN A 100 -1.14 22.87 4.82
N ALA A 101 -1.87 23.39 3.82
CA ALA A 101 -3.23 23.90 4.01
C ALA A 101 -4.20 22.79 4.44
N ARG A 102 -4.10 21.58 3.85
CA ARG A 102 -4.93 20.43 4.24
C ARG A 102 -4.64 19.96 5.66
N LEU A 103 -3.38 19.95 6.08
CA LEU A 103 -2.99 19.59 7.46
C LEU A 103 -3.55 20.61 8.47
N ARG A 104 -3.38 21.91 8.19
CA ARG A 104 -3.93 22.98 9.05
C ARG A 104 -5.46 22.98 9.11
N GLY A 105 -6.13 22.63 8.02
CA GLY A 105 -7.59 22.51 7.97
C GLY A 105 -8.15 21.23 8.62
N GLY A 106 -7.34 20.17 8.72
CA GLY A 106 -7.72 18.89 9.35
C GLY A 106 -7.61 18.90 10.88
N GLU A 107 -6.67 19.65 11.44
CA GLU A 107 -6.49 19.84 12.90
C GLU A 107 -7.73 20.45 13.58
N ALA A 108 -8.59 21.17 12.83
CA ALA A 108 -9.81 21.77 13.36
C ALA A 108 -10.97 20.77 13.58
N LYS A 109 -10.89 19.54 13.05
CA LYS A 109 -11.97 18.53 13.20
C LYS A 109 -11.71 17.49 14.29
N SER A 110 -10.47 17.29 14.73
CA SER A 110 -10.14 16.27 15.73
C SER A 110 -10.26 16.73 17.19
N ARG A 111 -10.59 18.02 17.45
CA ARG A 111 -10.68 18.57 18.83
C ARG A 111 -12.10 18.90 19.30
N THR A 112 -13.13 18.54 18.53
CA THR A 112 -14.55 18.86 18.85
C THR A 112 -15.37 17.62 19.25
N GLU A 113 -14.79 16.43 19.25
CA GLU A 113 -15.46 15.21 19.76
C GLU A 113 -14.72 14.67 20.98
N LEU A 114 -14.88 15.36 22.12
CA LEU A 114 -14.72 14.83 23.48
C LEU A 114 -15.84 15.39 24.36
#